data_AF-A0A662R9J4-F1
#
_entry.id   AF-A0A662R9J4-F1
#
_cell.length_a   1.000
_cell.length_b   1.000
_cell.length_c   1.000
_cell.angle_alpha   90.00
_cell.angle_beta   90.00
_cell.angle_gamma   90.00
#
_symmetry.space_group_name_H-M   'P 1'
#
loop_
_entity.id
_entity.type
_entity.pdbx_description
1 polymer ?
#
loop_
_entity_poly.entity_id
_entity_poly.type
_entity_poly.pdbx_seq_one_letter_code
_entity_poly.pdbx_strand_id
1 'polypeptide(L)'
;MLLLLVTPVTAVDLYCDIGDVHFISPNPLTDAFDKITKKETNHLYTSCDFMQENTSEQFYCMSYVYFNGELVQTNPKPLYLEEIGRIDSFVSIGDLVTVYFTTKNLYVDNNYTYTVECSTADGEETGSFSKNVTVRYESLAKVGSLGVWSVNNAGFIIMGIVLLMFLGLFIWGVRKA
;
A
#
# COMPACT_ATOMS: atom_id res chain seq x y z
N MET A 1 40.09 -31.11 2.81
CA MET A 1 38.93 -30.99 1.91
C MET A 1 37.70 -31.01 2.80
N LEU A 2 37.21 -29.83 3.19
CA LEU A 2 36.05 -29.70 4.08
C LEU A 2 34.81 -29.90 3.20
N LEU A 3 34.11 -31.02 3.35
CA LEU A 3 32.80 -31.19 2.75
C LEU A 3 31.82 -30.28 3.51
N LEU A 4 31.39 -29.19 2.89
CA LEU A 4 30.21 -28.46 3.33
C LEU A 4 29.00 -29.37 3.07
N LEU A 5 28.49 -29.98 4.14
CA LEU A 5 27.19 -30.62 4.15
C LEU A 5 26.14 -29.52 3.96
N VAL A 6 25.64 -29.38 2.73
CA VAL A 6 24.48 -28.55 2.46
C VAL A 6 23.27 -29.33 2.95
N THR A 7 22.69 -28.91 4.09
CA THR A 7 21.40 -29.43 4.53
C THR A 7 20.34 -29.05 3.49
N PRO A 8 19.41 -29.96 3.15
CA PRO A 8 18.35 -29.65 2.20
C PRO A 8 17.39 -28.62 2.80
N VAL A 9 17.16 -27.52 2.09
CA VAL A 9 16.15 -26.52 2.45
C VAL A 9 14.75 -27.14 2.34
N THR A 10 13.97 -27.07 3.42
CA THR A 10 12.58 -27.51 3.47
C THR A 10 11.65 -26.38 3.01
N ALA A 11 10.75 -26.70 2.07
CA ALA A 11 9.72 -25.77 1.64
C ALA A 11 8.48 -25.96 2.52
N VAL A 12 7.95 -24.86 3.04
CA VAL A 12 6.74 -24.81 3.87
C VAL A 12 5.64 -24.10 3.09
N ASP A 13 4.42 -24.64 3.13
CA ASP A 13 3.26 -24.05 2.48
C ASP A 13 2.82 -22.78 3.22
N LEU A 14 2.96 -21.63 2.56
CA LEU A 14 2.51 -20.32 3.07
C LEU A 14 1.24 -19.91 2.33
N TYR A 15 0.18 -19.61 3.08
CA TYR A 15 -1.09 -19.14 2.55
C TYR A 15 -1.39 -17.71 3.02
N CYS A 16 -1.76 -16.81 2.10
CA CYS A 16 -2.12 -15.44 2.44
C CYS A 16 -3.55 -15.11 1.96
N ASP A 17 -4.35 -14.49 2.83
CA ASP A 17 -5.69 -13.98 2.47
C ASP A 17 -5.60 -12.60 1.81
N ILE A 18 -5.24 -12.58 0.52
CA ILE A 18 -5.15 -11.37 -0.30
C ILE A 18 -6.32 -11.33 -1.28
N GLY A 19 -7.07 -10.23 -1.30
CA GLY A 19 -8.16 -10.01 -2.27
C GLY A 19 -7.65 -9.85 -3.72
N ASP A 20 -8.50 -10.11 -4.70
CA ASP A 20 -8.15 -10.00 -6.14
C ASP A 20 -8.02 -8.55 -6.62
N VAL A 21 -8.61 -7.61 -5.88
CA VAL A 21 -8.67 -6.19 -6.24
C VAL A 21 -8.16 -5.34 -5.08
N HIS A 22 -7.25 -4.43 -5.38
CA HIS A 22 -6.72 -3.45 -4.43
C HIS A 22 -7.15 -2.04 -4.84
N PHE A 23 -7.77 -1.32 -3.91
CA PHE A 23 -8.22 0.05 -4.13
C PHE A 23 -7.14 1.07 -3.73
N ILE A 24 -6.94 2.10 -4.57
CA ILE A 24 -6.09 3.26 -4.27
C ILE A 24 -6.91 4.56 -4.33
N SER A 25 -6.51 5.55 -3.54
CA SER A 25 -7.18 6.85 -3.50
C SER A 25 -7.15 7.55 -4.87
N PRO A 26 -8.28 8.16 -5.32
CA PRO A 26 -8.36 8.84 -6.61
C PRO A 26 -7.74 10.25 -6.64
N ASN A 27 -7.29 10.82 -5.52
CA ASN A 27 -6.83 12.21 -5.50
C ASN A 27 -5.57 12.45 -4.62
N PRO A 28 -4.37 12.61 -5.24
CA PRO A 28 -3.14 12.83 -4.51
C PRO A 28 -3.08 14.16 -3.75
N LEU A 29 -3.92 15.14 -4.09
CA LEU A 29 -3.97 16.46 -3.43
C LEU A 29 -4.75 16.44 -2.10
N THR A 30 -5.80 15.62 -1.99
CA THR A 30 -6.50 15.42 -0.71
C THR A 30 -5.77 14.46 0.21
N ASP A 31 -4.99 13.52 -0.35
CA ASP A 31 -4.16 12.60 0.43
C ASP A 31 -3.07 13.33 1.23
N ALA A 32 -2.59 14.49 0.75
CA ALA A 32 -1.66 15.35 1.48
C ALA A 32 -2.31 16.01 2.72
N PHE A 33 -3.62 16.30 2.66
CA PHE A 33 -4.39 16.85 3.77
C PHE A 33 -4.82 15.75 4.75
N ASP A 34 -5.23 14.58 4.25
CA ASP A 34 -5.55 13.42 5.10
C ASP A 34 -4.29 12.84 5.77
N LYS A 35 -3.10 12.92 5.16
CA LYS A 35 -1.82 12.58 5.81
C LYS A 35 -1.57 13.30 7.13
N ILE A 36 -2.09 14.52 7.27
CA ILE A 36 -1.89 15.37 8.45
C ILE A 36 -2.94 15.05 9.53
N THR A 37 -4.09 14.47 9.17
CA THR A 37 -5.25 14.32 10.06
C THR A 37 -5.69 12.88 10.31
N LYS A 38 -5.34 11.93 9.45
CA LYS A 38 -5.66 10.51 9.55
C LYS A 38 -4.44 9.67 9.15
N LYS A 39 -3.95 8.92 10.13
CA LYS A 39 -2.97 7.84 10.00
C LYS A 39 -3.25 7.03 8.72
N GLU A 40 -2.35 7.09 7.75
CA GLU A 40 -2.49 6.57 6.37
C GLU A 40 -3.16 5.18 6.33
N THR A 41 -4.32 5.08 5.68
CA THR A 41 -5.07 3.83 5.46
C THR A 41 -4.78 3.17 4.12
N ASN A 42 -3.69 3.56 3.45
CA ASN A 42 -3.29 3.01 2.14
C ASN A 42 -2.41 1.75 2.25
N HIS A 43 -2.32 1.17 3.46
CA HIS A 43 -1.61 -0.07 3.72
C HIS A 43 -2.62 -1.22 3.67
N LEU A 44 -2.46 -2.12 2.70
CA LEU A 44 -3.16 -3.39 2.73
C LEU A 44 -2.47 -4.28 3.75
N TYR A 45 -3.17 -4.58 4.84
CA TYR A 45 -2.74 -5.60 5.78
C TYR A 45 -3.27 -6.94 5.27
N THR A 46 -2.36 -7.89 5.06
CA THR A 46 -2.75 -9.29 4.81
C THR A 46 -2.22 -10.14 5.94
N SER A 47 -3.03 -11.10 6.35
CA SER A 47 -2.58 -12.18 7.21
C SER A 47 -2.14 -13.34 6.33
N CYS A 48 -1.01 -13.92 6.67
CA CYS A 48 -0.55 -15.18 6.10
C CYS A 48 -0.36 -16.21 7.21
N ASP A 49 -0.58 -17.47 6.88
CA ASP A 49 -0.54 -18.61 7.78
C ASP A 49 0.31 -19.72 7.16
N PHE A 50 1.15 -20.35 7.96
CA PHE A 50 1.91 -21.53 7.54
C PHE A 50 1.04 -22.77 7.76
N MET A 51 0.82 -23.57 6.71
CA MET A 51 -0.05 -24.76 6.80
C MET A 51 0.61 -25.97 7.49
N GLN A 52 1.61 -25.74 8.33
CA GLN A 52 2.38 -26.78 9.00
C GLN A 52 1.99 -26.84 10.48
N GLU A 53 1.77 -28.06 11.00
CA GLU A 53 1.47 -28.23 12.42
C GLU A 53 2.72 -27.95 13.26
N ASN A 54 2.68 -26.82 13.98
CA ASN A 54 3.38 -26.64 15.25
C ASN A 54 4.92 -26.55 15.15
N THR A 55 5.42 -25.63 14.32
CA THR A 55 6.82 -25.21 14.44
C THR A 55 6.87 -24.12 15.52
N SER A 56 7.63 -24.33 16.59
CA SER A 56 7.94 -23.26 17.55
C SER A 56 8.89 -22.20 16.96
N GLU A 57 9.06 -22.21 15.63
CA GLU A 57 10.08 -21.47 14.91
C GLU A 57 9.54 -20.11 14.47
N GLN A 58 10.43 -19.13 14.50
CA GLN A 58 10.11 -17.78 14.04
C GLN A 58 10.48 -17.67 12.57
N PHE A 59 9.50 -17.28 11.77
CA PHE A 59 9.69 -16.93 10.37
C PHE A 59 9.85 -15.43 10.23
N TYR A 60 10.80 -15.03 9.40
CA TYR A 60 11.09 -13.66 9.02
C TYR A 60 10.63 -13.45 7.58
N CYS A 61 9.64 -12.59 7.42
CA CYS A 61 8.90 -12.41 6.18
C CYS A 61 9.06 -11.04 5.56
N MET A 62 8.96 -10.97 4.25
CA MET A 62 8.95 -9.74 3.46
C MET A 62 7.90 -9.84 2.38
N SER A 63 7.37 -8.69 1.97
CA SER A 63 6.46 -8.58 0.86
C SER A 63 7.07 -7.78 -0.29
N TYR A 64 6.70 -8.17 -1.50
CA TYR A 64 7.21 -7.65 -2.75
C TYR A 64 6.04 -7.36 -3.68
N VAL A 65 6.18 -6.28 -4.44
CA VAL A 65 5.23 -5.95 -5.51
C VAL A 65 6.00 -5.88 -6.82
N TYR A 66 5.54 -6.63 -7.80
CA TYR A 66 6.08 -6.66 -9.15
C TYR A 66 5.09 -6.09 -10.16
N PHE A 67 5.63 -5.39 -11.16
CA PHE A 67 4.89 -4.92 -12.33
C PHE A 67 5.60 -5.43 -13.58
N ASN A 68 4.90 -6.22 -14.41
CA ASN A 68 5.49 -6.84 -15.60
C ASN A 68 6.80 -7.63 -15.31
N GLY A 69 6.89 -8.25 -14.13
CA GLY A 69 8.08 -8.98 -13.68
C GLY A 69 9.20 -8.13 -13.08
N GLU A 70 9.09 -6.80 -13.11
CA GLU A 70 10.04 -5.88 -12.48
C GLU A 70 9.62 -5.56 -11.04
N LEU A 71 10.57 -5.64 -10.10
CA LEU A 71 10.34 -5.30 -8.70
C LEU A 71 10.12 -3.79 -8.55
N VAL A 72 8.91 -3.38 -8.19
CA VAL A 72 8.56 -1.97 -8.02
C VAL A 72 8.57 -1.52 -6.57
N GLN A 73 8.32 -2.43 -5.63
CA GLN A 73 8.30 -2.12 -4.20
C GLN A 73 8.67 -3.32 -3.34
N THR A 74 9.23 -3.03 -2.17
CA THR A 74 9.52 -3.98 -1.10
C THR A 74 8.97 -3.45 0.21
N ASN A 75 8.54 -4.35 1.07
CA ASN A 75 8.13 -4.01 2.41
C ASN A 75 8.46 -5.13 3.41
N PRO A 76 9.17 -4.83 4.52
CA PRO A 76 9.82 -3.56 4.78
C PRO A 76 10.87 -3.22 3.71
N LYS A 77 11.23 -1.94 3.61
CA LYS A 77 12.31 -1.55 2.69
C LYS A 77 13.59 -2.21 3.19
N PRO A 78 14.38 -2.85 2.32
CA PRO A 78 15.57 -3.55 2.76
C PRO A 78 16.57 -2.54 3.32
N LEU A 79 16.78 -2.60 4.64
CA LEU A 79 17.93 -1.99 5.30
C LEU A 79 19.08 -2.99 5.24
N TYR A 80 20.20 -2.56 4.67
CA TYR A 80 21.45 -3.31 4.63
C TYR A 80 22.43 -2.66 5.61
N LEU A 81 22.91 -3.41 6.61
CA LEU A 81 24.13 -3.06 7.34
C LEU A 81 25.25 -3.99 6.86
N GLU A 82 26.39 -3.41 6.50
CA GLU A 82 27.54 -4.12 5.90
C GLU A 82 28.04 -5.31 6.74
N GLU A 83 27.86 -5.28 8.06
CA GLU A 83 28.33 -6.33 8.99
C GLU A 83 27.28 -7.36 9.39
N ILE A 84 25.97 -7.08 9.21
CA ILE A 84 24.87 -7.86 9.80
C ILE A 84 23.90 -8.38 8.73
N GLY A 85 23.98 -7.88 7.50
CA GLY A 85 23.05 -8.23 6.44
C GLY A 85 21.73 -7.45 6.52
N ARG A 86 20.64 -8.09 6.09
CA ARG A 86 19.30 -7.48 5.98
C ARG A 86 18.55 -7.59 7.32
N ILE A 87 17.94 -6.50 7.81
CA ILE A 87 17.52 -6.40 9.23
C ILE A 87 16.01 -6.23 9.40
N ASP A 88 15.31 -5.72 8.39
CA ASP A 88 13.88 -5.52 8.51
C ASP A 88 13.11 -6.70 7.92
N SER A 89 12.21 -7.27 8.74
CA SER A 89 11.27 -8.32 8.34
C SER A 89 10.06 -8.35 9.28
N PHE A 90 8.97 -8.95 8.82
CA PHE A 90 7.80 -9.30 9.65
C PHE A 90 8.05 -10.64 10.34
N VAL A 91 7.83 -10.70 11.64
CA VAL A 91 8.04 -11.93 12.41
C VAL A 91 6.71 -12.66 12.60
N SER A 92 6.69 -13.98 12.42
CA SER A 92 5.51 -14.80 12.72
C SER A 92 5.23 -14.88 14.23
N ILE A 93 3.95 -14.97 14.59
CA ILE A 93 3.47 -15.16 15.97
C ILE A 93 2.42 -16.28 15.95
N GLY A 94 2.85 -17.48 16.34
CA GLY A 94 1.99 -18.68 16.32
C GLY A 94 1.51 -19.00 14.91
N ASP A 95 2.46 -19.24 13.99
CA ASP A 95 2.25 -19.54 12.56
C ASP A 95 1.59 -18.43 11.72
N LEU A 96 1.07 -17.40 12.38
CA LEU A 96 0.49 -16.24 11.72
C LEU A 96 1.54 -15.16 11.49
N VAL A 97 1.61 -14.62 10.28
CA VAL A 97 2.38 -13.41 9.98
C VAL A 97 1.47 -12.35 9.34
N THR A 98 1.50 -11.15 9.88
CA THR A 98 0.82 -10.00 9.26
C THR A 98 1.84 -9.20 8.47
N VAL A 99 1.71 -9.23 7.14
CA VAL A 99 2.52 -8.40 6.25
C VAL A 99 1.65 -7.29 5.66
N TYR A 100 2.26 -6.23 5.15
CA TYR A 100 1.52 -5.21 4.42
C TYR A 100 2.13 -4.91 3.06
N PHE A 101 1.31 -4.36 2.18
CA PHE A 101 1.77 -3.86 0.87
C PHE A 101 1.57 -2.35 0.82
N THR A 102 2.53 -1.66 0.18
CA THR A 102 2.38 -0.24 -0.11
C THR A 102 1.68 -0.07 -1.45
N THR A 103 0.82 0.94 -1.56
CA THR A 103 0.15 1.29 -2.81
C THR A 103 0.81 2.46 -3.53
N LYS A 104 1.96 2.92 -3.01
CA LYS A 104 2.60 4.15 -3.47
C LYS A 104 3.18 3.97 -4.87
N ASN A 105 2.80 4.84 -5.82
CA ASN A 105 3.25 4.78 -7.22
C ASN A 105 2.74 3.54 -7.98
N LEU A 106 1.67 2.89 -7.53
CA LEU A 106 0.94 1.94 -8.36
C LEU A 106 0.00 2.68 -9.30
N TYR A 107 -0.12 2.20 -10.52
CA TYR A 107 -1.00 2.74 -11.56
C TYR A 107 -2.32 1.98 -11.56
N VAL A 108 -3.42 2.70 -11.73
CA VAL A 108 -4.75 2.11 -11.77
C VAL A 108 -4.97 1.29 -13.04
N ASP A 109 -5.86 0.31 -12.94
CA ASP A 109 -6.26 -0.63 -14.00
C ASP A 109 -5.12 -1.50 -14.51
N ASN A 110 -4.05 -1.61 -13.71
CA ASN A 110 -2.92 -2.48 -13.96
C ASN A 110 -2.94 -3.68 -13.01
N ASN A 111 -2.37 -4.78 -13.49
CA ASN A 111 -2.17 -6.00 -12.70
C ASN A 111 -0.76 -6.00 -12.14
N TYR A 112 -0.68 -6.30 -10.85
CA TYR A 112 0.57 -6.43 -10.11
C TYR A 112 0.66 -7.83 -9.53
N THR A 113 1.88 -8.34 -9.37
CA THR A 113 2.13 -9.61 -8.68
C THR A 113 2.62 -9.30 -7.28
N TYR A 114 1.83 -9.68 -6.30
CA TYR A 114 2.12 -9.50 -4.88
C TYR A 114 2.71 -10.80 -4.38
N THR A 115 3.92 -10.74 -3.85
CA THR A 115 4.64 -11.91 -3.34
C THR A 115 4.99 -11.70 -1.88
N VAL A 116 4.88 -12.76 -1.08
CA VAL A 116 5.39 -12.83 0.29
C VAL A 116 6.42 -13.94 0.32
N GLU A 117 7.59 -13.66 0.88
CA GLU A 117 8.63 -14.66 1.12
C GLU A 117 8.99 -14.64 2.59
N CYS A 118 9.14 -15.81 3.17
CA CYS A 118 9.45 -16.02 4.57
C CYS A 118 10.56 -17.06 4.69
N SER A 119 11.44 -16.87 5.67
CA SER A 119 12.45 -17.87 6.02
C SER A 119 12.72 -17.89 7.52
N THR A 120 13.17 -19.03 8.04
CA THR A 120 13.72 -19.09 9.40
C THR A 120 15.07 -18.35 9.46
N ALA A 121 15.56 -18.06 10.66
CA ALA A 121 16.84 -17.35 10.86
C ALA A 121 18.01 -18.05 10.16
N ASP A 122 18.01 -19.39 10.20
CA ASP A 122 19.05 -20.23 9.60
C ASP A 122 18.82 -20.49 8.11
N GLY A 123 17.67 -20.06 7.57
CA GLY A 123 17.31 -20.22 6.16
C GLY A 123 16.98 -21.65 5.74
N GLU A 124 16.86 -22.58 6.69
CA GLU A 124 16.57 -23.99 6.42
C GLU A 124 15.13 -24.21 5.99
N GLU A 125 14.18 -23.44 6.54
CA GLU A 125 12.79 -23.50 6.15
C GLU A 125 12.40 -22.22 5.40
N THR A 126 11.72 -22.38 4.27
CA THR A 126 11.27 -21.25 3.44
C THR A 126 9.83 -21.40 3.00
N GLY A 127 9.06 -20.32 3.09
CA GLY A 127 7.68 -20.25 2.61
C GLY A 127 7.51 -19.10 1.63
N SER A 128 6.76 -19.32 0.56
CA SER A 128 6.48 -18.30 -0.43
C SER A 128 5.04 -18.35 -0.90
N PHE A 129 4.45 -17.17 -1.07
CA PHE A 129 3.11 -17.00 -1.62
C PHE A 129 3.16 -15.94 -2.71
N SER A 130 2.46 -16.15 -3.83
CA SER A 130 2.36 -15.16 -4.89
C SER A 130 0.96 -15.10 -5.49
N LYS A 131 0.43 -13.89 -5.68
CA LYS A 131 -0.91 -13.66 -6.25
C LYS A 131 -0.92 -12.43 -7.15
N ASN A 132 -1.68 -12.52 -8.25
CA ASN A 132 -1.96 -11.38 -9.10
C ASN A 132 -3.13 -10.57 -8.54
N VAL A 133 -2.94 -9.26 -8.44
CA VAL A 133 -3.89 -8.31 -7.87
C VAL A 133 -4.09 -7.16 -8.85
N THR A 134 -5.35 -6.83 -9.15
CA THR A 134 -5.68 -5.67 -10.00
C THR A 134 -5.85 -4.43 -9.13
N VAL A 135 -5.15 -3.35 -9.48
CA VAL A 135 -5.32 -2.06 -8.79
C VAL A 135 -6.47 -1.27 -9.40
N ARG A 136 -7.38 -0.76 -8.56
CA ARG A 136 -8.57 0.03 -8.93
C ARG A 136 -8.63 1.30 -8.10
N TYR A 137 -9.41 2.30 -8.52
CA TYR A 137 -9.72 3.44 -7.65
C TYR A 137 -10.70 3.03 -6.54
N GLU A 138 -10.43 3.45 -5.31
CA GLU A 138 -11.46 3.50 -4.27
C GLU A 138 -12.58 4.39 -4.82
N SER A 139 -13.78 3.82 -4.91
CA SER A 139 -14.94 4.42 -5.56
C SER A 139 -15.06 5.94 -5.33
N LEU A 140 -15.29 6.67 -6.43
CA LEU A 140 -15.67 8.09 -6.47
C LEU A 140 -16.95 8.40 -5.67
N ALA A 141 -17.58 7.45 -4.97
CA ALA A 141 -18.66 7.74 -4.01
C ALA A 141 -18.27 8.82 -2.98
N LYS A 142 -16.97 8.96 -2.64
CA LYS A 142 -16.46 10.11 -1.85
C LYS A 142 -16.38 11.42 -2.64
N VAL A 143 -16.16 11.39 -3.95
CA VAL A 143 -16.31 12.58 -4.83
C VAL A 143 -17.77 12.99 -4.96
N GLY A 144 -18.69 12.03 -4.78
CA GLY A 144 -20.08 12.29 -4.49
C GLY A 144 -20.28 13.26 -3.33
N SER A 145 -19.46 13.26 -2.27
CA SER A 145 -19.62 14.21 -1.16
C SER A 145 -19.27 15.66 -1.53
N LEU A 146 -18.25 15.88 -2.38
CA LEU A 146 -17.92 17.20 -2.93
C LEU A 146 -18.95 17.66 -3.96
N GLY A 147 -19.43 16.74 -4.80
CA GLY A 147 -20.53 17.00 -5.73
C GLY A 147 -21.82 17.34 -5.00
N VAL A 148 -22.20 16.55 -3.99
CA VAL A 148 -23.38 16.75 -3.13
C VAL A 148 -23.24 18.03 -2.31
N TRP A 149 -22.06 18.30 -1.73
CA TRP A 149 -21.81 19.57 -1.04
C TRP A 149 -21.90 20.77 -1.99
N SER A 150 -21.32 20.67 -3.19
CA SER A 150 -21.37 21.74 -4.20
C SER A 150 -22.78 21.98 -4.72
N VAL A 151 -23.57 20.92 -4.91
CA VAL A 151 -24.99 21.01 -5.29
C VAL A 151 -25.81 21.62 -4.15
N ASN A 152 -25.59 21.18 -2.91
CA ASN A 152 -26.31 21.70 -1.73
C ASN A 152 -25.92 23.14 -1.36
N ASN A 153 -24.73 23.60 -1.75
CA ASN A 153 -24.22 24.95 -1.48
C ASN A 153 -24.08 25.80 -2.75
N ALA A 154 -24.68 25.39 -3.87
CA ALA A 154 -24.58 26.09 -5.15
C ALA A 154 -25.02 27.57 -5.04
N GLY A 155 -26.01 27.85 -4.20
CA GLY A 155 -26.46 29.23 -3.93
C GLY A 155 -25.35 30.13 -3.37
N PHE A 156 -24.55 29.65 -2.41
CA PHE A 156 -23.45 30.41 -1.83
C PHE A 156 -22.32 30.63 -2.84
N ILE A 157 -22.03 29.63 -3.67
CA ILE A 157 -21.00 29.70 -4.70
C ILE A 157 -21.39 30.73 -5.77
N ILE A 158 -22.63 30.67 -6.27
CA ILE A 158 -23.15 31.61 -7.27
C ILE A 158 -23.17 33.03 -6.70
N MET A 159 -23.66 33.21 -5.46
CA MET A 159 -23.68 34.51 -4.78
C MET A 159 -22.28 35.10 -4.62
N GLY A 160 -21.30 34.27 -4.24
CA GLY A 160 -19.90 34.70 -4.11
C GLY A 160 -19.29 35.13 -5.44
N ILE A 161 -19.54 34.39 -6.52
CA ILE A 161 -19.06 34.74 -7.87
C ILE A 161 -19.68 36.07 -8.35
N VAL A 162 -20.98 36.26 -8.15
CA VAL A 162 -21.67 37.51 -8.50
C VAL A 162 -21.10 38.68 -7.71
N LEU A 163 -20.85 38.52 -6.42
CA LEU A 163 -20.31 39.56 -5.55
C LEU A 163 -18.88 39.94 -5.95
N LEU A 164 -18.04 38.96 -6.34
CA LEU A 164 -16.71 39.21 -6.88
C LEU A 164 -16.74 39.95 -8.23
N MET A 165 -17.70 39.64 -9.11
CA MET A 165 -17.88 40.39 -10.35
C MET A 165 -18.26 41.85 -10.09
N PHE A 166 -19.18 42.12 -9.16
CA PHE A 166 -19.55 43.48 -8.78
C PHE A 166 -18.38 44.25 -8.17
N LEU A 167 -17.59 43.63 -7.28
CA LEU A 167 -16.37 44.23 -6.74
C LEU A 167 -15.36 44.55 -7.84
N GLY A 168 -15.15 43.64 -8.79
CA GLY A 168 -14.27 43.87 -9.93
C GLY A 168 -14.70 45.06 -10.78
N LEU A 169 -16.00 45.17 -11.10
CA LEU A 169 -16.56 46.30 -11.83
C LEU A 169 -16.45 47.62 -11.05
N PHE A 170 -16.67 47.59 -9.73
CA PHE A 170 -16.54 48.76 -8.88
C PHE A 170 -15.09 49.27 -8.81
N ILE A 171 -14.13 48.36 -8.58
CA ILE A 171 -12.69 48.69 -8.57
C ILE A 171 -12.25 49.22 -9.93
N TRP A 172 -12.73 48.63 -11.03
CA TRP A 172 -12.42 49.10 -12.38
C TRP A 172 -13.00 50.48 -12.67
N GLY A 173 -14.23 50.75 -12.21
CA GLY A 173 -14.87 52.06 -12.32
C GLY A 173 -14.14 53.15 -11.53
N VAL A 174 -13.74 52.87 -10.28
CA VAL A 174 -12.97 53.81 -9.45
C VAL A 174 -11.58 54.10 -10.03
N ARG A 175 -10.95 53.13 -10.72
CA ARG A 175 -9.67 53.36 -11.41
C ARG A 175 -9.76 54.24 -12.65
N LYS A 176 -10.96 54.38 -13.23
CA LYS A 176 -11.20 55.16 -14.45
C LYS A 176 -11.75 56.57 -14.17
N ALA A 177 -12.25 56.82 -12.95
CA ALA A 177 -12.69 58.13 -12.49
C ALA A 177 -11.51 58.93 -11.93
#